data_AF-A0A3B8M8W9-F1
#
_entry.id   AF-A0A3B8M8W9-F1
#
_cell.length_a   1.000
_cell.length_b   1.000
_cell.length_c   1.000
_cell.angle_alpha   90.00
_cell.angle_beta   90.00
_cell.angle_gamma   90.00
#
_symmetry.space_group_name_H-M   'P 1'
#
loop_
_entity.id
_entity.type
_entity.pdbx_description
1 polymer ?
#
loop_
_entity_poly.entity_id
_entity_poly.type
_entity_poly.pdbx_seq_one_letter_code
_entity_poly.pdbx_strand_id
1 'polypeptide(L)'
;MVCSIDHLASAAGLSALRQGGSAADAAIATSAVLAVTCQHMCGVGGDLWALVHVPGKKRPFALNASGRSGSGARIESLLADGLSSMPFHGDPRSVPIPGCVDGWLALHKRFGRLNLETVLEDAILLASDGFPIGAECADATRALERVPNTDDYLH
;
A
#
# COMPACT_ATOMS: atom_id res chain seq x y z
N MET A 1 2.04 1.07 20.89
CA MET A 1 0.65 1.34 20.45
C MET A 1 0.66 1.32 18.93
N VAL A 2 -0.36 0.74 18.31
CA VAL A 2 -0.58 0.75 16.86
C VAL A 2 -2.02 1.22 16.65
N CYS A 3 -2.24 2.04 15.63
CA CYS A 3 -3.55 2.56 15.26
C CYS A 3 -3.63 2.59 13.73
N SER A 4 -4.69 2.01 13.18
CA SER A 4 -5.02 2.10 11.75
C SER A 4 -6.53 2.00 11.58
N ILE A 5 -7.02 2.20 10.35
CA ILE A 5 -8.45 2.14 10.01
C ILE A 5 -9.04 0.72 10.09
N ASP A 6 -8.18 -0.30 10.12
CA ASP A 6 -8.58 -1.69 10.15
C ASP A 6 -8.01 -2.40 11.39
N HIS A 7 -8.85 -3.20 12.02
CA HIS A 7 -8.49 -3.95 13.21
C HIS A 7 -7.52 -5.10 12.91
N LEU A 8 -7.62 -5.77 11.75
CA LEU A 8 -6.68 -6.83 11.36
C LEU A 8 -5.30 -6.23 11.08
N ALA A 9 -5.24 -5.10 10.37
CA ALA A 9 -4.00 -4.36 10.15
C ALA A 9 -3.35 -3.88 11.45
N SER A 10 -4.16 -3.34 12.37
CA SER A 10 -3.68 -2.92 13.70
C SER A 10 -3.14 -4.11 14.50
N ALA A 11 -3.78 -5.28 14.39
CA ALA A 11 -3.33 -6.51 15.03
C ALA A 11 -2.00 -7.01 14.47
N ALA A 12 -1.78 -6.94 13.15
CA ALA A 12 -0.52 -7.32 12.53
C ALA A 12 0.65 -6.42 12.96
N GLY A 13 0.45 -5.10 12.99
CA GLY A 13 1.45 -4.19 13.56
C GLY A 13 1.75 -4.48 15.03
N LEU A 14 0.72 -4.81 15.82
CA LEU A 14 0.91 -5.19 17.22
C LEU A 14 1.65 -6.53 17.36
N SER A 15 1.39 -7.49 16.47
CA SER A 15 2.10 -8.76 16.38
C SER A 15 3.59 -8.53 16.16
N ALA A 16 3.96 -7.73 15.16
CA ALA A 16 5.35 -7.36 14.91
C ALA A 16 6.04 -6.72 16.12
N LEU A 17 5.36 -5.82 16.85
CA LEU A 17 5.90 -5.25 18.09
C LEU A 17 6.08 -6.31 19.20
N ARG A 18 5.13 -7.23 19.36
CA ARG A 18 5.21 -8.32 20.35
C ARG A 18 6.35 -9.28 20.05
N GLN A 19 6.68 -9.48 18.79
CA GLN A 19 7.81 -10.27 18.33
C GLN A 19 9.17 -9.55 18.47
N GLY A 20 9.19 -8.33 19.03
CA GLY A 20 10.42 -7.55 19.24
C GLY A 20 10.84 -6.67 18.07
N GLY A 21 9.96 -6.54 17.06
CA GLY A 21 10.17 -5.68 15.91
C GLY A 21 10.25 -4.19 16.26
N SER A 22 10.72 -3.40 15.31
CA SER A 22 10.73 -1.94 15.42
C SER A 22 9.36 -1.34 15.09
N ALA A 23 9.21 -0.03 15.33
CA ALA A 23 8.06 0.70 14.85
C ALA A 23 7.95 0.69 13.30
N ALA A 24 9.06 0.53 12.59
CA ALA A 24 9.04 0.39 11.13
C ALA A 24 8.54 -0.99 10.70
N ASP A 25 8.97 -2.07 11.36
CA ASP A 25 8.43 -3.43 11.12
C ASP A 25 6.91 -3.44 11.35
N ALA A 26 6.46 -2.86 12.47
CA ALA A 26 5.04 -2.75 12.79
C ALA A 26 4.25 -1.92 11.76
N ALA A 27 4.81 -0.81 11.28
CA ALA A 27 4.18 0.01 10.25
C ALA A 27 4.09 -0.73 8.91
N ILE A 28 5.12 -1.49 8.53
CA ILE A 28 5.12 -2.27 7.29
C ILE A 28 4.10 -3.41 7.39
N ALA A 29 4.09 -4.18 8.49
CA ALA A 29 3.10 -5.24 8.71
C ALA A 29 1.66 -4.69 8.65
N THR A 30 1.40 -3.56 9.31
CA THR A 30 0.10 -2.87 9.24
C THR A 30 -0.24 -2.48 7.80
N SER A 31 0.70 -1.83 7.09
CA SER A 31 0.49 -1.38 5.71
C SER A 31 0.30 -2.54 4.72
N ALA A 32 0.97 -3.66 4.94
CA ALA A 32 0.85 -4.85 4.12
C ALA A 32 -0.52 -5.51 4.29
N VAL A 33 -1.03 -5.59 5.52
CA VAL A 33 -2.41 -6.06 5.76
C VAL A 33 -3.43 -5.08 5.18
N LEU A 34 -3.24 -3.76 5.30
CA LEU A 34 -4.14 -2.78 4.66
C LEU A 34 -4.20 -2.94 3.13
N ALA A 35 -3.08 -3.33 2.49
CA ALA A 35 -3.06 -3.62 1.06
C ALA A 35 -3.94 -4.81 0.66
N VAL A 36 -4.34 -5.63 1.63
CA VAL A 36 -5.25 -6.78 1.48
C VAL A 36 -6.65 -6.42 1.97
N THR A 37 -6.78 -5.88 3.19
CA THR A 37 -8.08 -5.68 3.85
C THR A 37 -8.77 -4.37 3.48
N CYS A 38 -8.01 -3.39 2.98
CA CYS A 38 -8.48 -2.06 2.60
C CYS A 38 -8.03 -1.68 1.17
N GLN A 39 -8.00 -2.64 0.26
CA GLN A 39 -7.50 -2.48 -1.13
C GLN A 39 -8.17 -1.37 -1.95
N HIS A 40 -9.38 -0.94 -1.57
CA HIS A 40 -10.10 0.18 -2.18
C HIS A 40 -9.49 1.56 -1.82
N MET A 41 -8.63 1.63 -0.80
CA MET A 41 -8.00 2.87 -0.34
C MET A 41 -6.49 2.93 -0.59
N CYS A 42 -5.80 1.79 -0.49
CA CYS A 42 -4.36 1.70 -0.67
C CYS A 42 -3.93 0.30 -1.13
N GLY A 43 -2.68 0.13 -1.53
CA GLY A 43 -2.17 -1.18 -1.92
C GLY A 43 -0.74 -1.16 -2.44
N VAL A 44 -0.25 -2.34 -2.81
CA VAL A 44 1.11 -2.52 -3.39
C VAL A 44 1.27 -1.80 -4.72
N GLY A 45 0.18 -1.53 -5.44
CA GLY A 45 0.14 -0.76 -6.68
C GLY A 45 0.11 0.76 -6.49
N GLY A 46 0.17 1.25 -5.24
CA GLY A 46 0.15 2.67 -4.91
C GLY A 46 1.51 3.22 -4.45
N ASP A 47 1.44 4.30 -3.69
CA ASP A 47 2.57 5.06 -3.18
C ASP A 47 2.65 5.03 -1.66
N LEU A 48 3.79 5.45 -1.11
CA LEU A 48 4.00 5.55 0.33
C LEU A 48 4.76 6.81 0.73
N TRP A 49 4.32 7.42 1.83
CA TRP A 49 5.09 8.44 2.56
C TRP A 49 5.20 8.05 4.02
N ALA A 50 6.35 8.31 4.63
CA ALA A 50 6.55 8.04 6.05
C ALA A 50 7.39 9.12 6.72
N LEU A 51 7.01 9.45 7.96
CA LEU A 51 7.82 10.24 8.88
C LEU A 51 8.24 9.34 10.04
N VAL A 52 9.55 9.13 10.18
CA VAL A 52 10.12 8.28 11.23
C VAL A 52 10.89 9.14 12.22
N HIS A 53 10.35 9.24 13.44
CA HIS A 53 11.06 9.86 14.55
C HIS A 53 11.96 8.84 15.23
N VAL A 54 13.22 9.21 15.48
CA VAL A 54 14.19 8.40 16.22
C VAL A 54 14.63 9.18 17.46
N PRO A 55 14.58 8.59 18.67
CA PRO A 55 14.99 9.25 19.90
C PRO A 55 16.40 9.87 19.79
N GLY A 56 16.54 11.10 20.27
CA GLY A 56 17.79 11.86 20.21
C GLY A 56 18.09 12.53 18.85
N LYS A 57 17.28 12.31 17.81
CA LYS A 57 17.38 13.07 16.55
C LYS A 57 16.53 14.33 16.61
N LYS A 58 17.12 15.46 16.19
CA LYS A 58 16.45 16.78 16.19
C LYS A 58 15.29 16.87 15.20
N ARG A 59 15.28 16.06 14.14
CA ARG A 59 14.27 16.07 13.08
C ARG A 59 13.90 14.63 12.69
N PRO A 60 12.64 14.37 12.30
CA PRO A 60 12.25 13.07 11.77
C PRO A 60 12.93 12.81 10.42
N PHE A 61 13.13 11.54 10.10
CA PHE A 61 13.43 11.12 8.74
C PHE A 61 12.15 11.16 7.92
N ALA A 62 12.23 11.68 6.69
CA ALA A 62 11.13 11.66 5.75
C ALA A 62 11.45 10.70 4.62
N LEU A 63 10.51 9.81 4.32
CA LEU A 63 10.51 8.97 3.14
C LEU A 63 9.40 9.46 2.21
N ASN A 64 9.78 9.72 0.98
CA ASN A 64 8.86 9.91 -0.14
C ASN A 64 9.10 8.75 -1.12
N ALA A 65 8.15 7.83 -1.18
CA ALA A 65 8.09 6.75 -2.14
C ALA A 65 6.86 6.93 -3.05
N SER A 66 6.70 8.15 -3.57
CA SER A 66 5.72 8.46 -4.61
C SER A 66 6.24 8.04 -5.98
N GLY A 67 5.38 7.42 -6.76
CA GLY A 67 5.68 6.98 -8.10
C GLY A 67 6.07 8.12 -9.04
N ARG A 68 7.02 7.85 -9.92
CA ARG A 68 7.34 8.73 -11.05
C ARG A 68 6.50 8.34 -12.26
N SER A 69 6.29 9.27 -13.18
CA SER A 69 5.79 8.94 -14.52
C SER A 69 6.70 7.90 -15.18
N GLY A 70 6.12 7.01 -16.00
CA GLY A 70 6.90 6.04 -16.77
C GLY A 70 8.00 6.70 -17.60
N SER A 71 9.12 6.00 -17.82
CA SER A 71 10.30 6.55 -18.49
C SER A 71 10.06 7.04 -19.94
N GLY A 72 9.00 6.55 -20.57
CA GLY A 72 8.53 6.99 -21.90
C GLY A 72 7.40 8.03 -21.87
N ALA A 73 6.96 8.49 -20.69
CA ALA A 73 5.85 9.42 -20.57
C ALA A 73 6.23 10.78 -21.20
N ARG A 74 5.42 11.22 -22.17
CA ARG A 74 5.62 12.47 -22.92
C ARG A 74 4.28 13.16 -23.15
N ILE A 75 4.20 14.44 -22.80
CA ILE A 75 2.99 15.23 -23.00
C ILE A 75 2.62 15.33 -24.48
N GLU A 76 3.62 15.37 -25.36
CA GLU A 76 3.44 15.45 -26.81
C GLU A 76 2.70 14.23 -27.36
N SER A 77 2.98 13.02 -26.83
CA SER A 77 2.29 11.80 -27.27
C SER A 77 0.83 11.81 -26.83
N LEU A 78 0.53 12.32 -25.63
CA LEU A 78 -0.85 12.42 -25.14
C LEU A 78 -1.66 13.41 -25.97
N LEU A 79 -1.06 14.58 -26.26
CA LEU A 79 -1.69 15.60 -27.10
C LEU A 79 -1.88 15.13 -28.54
N ALA A 80 -0.92 14.38 -29.11
CA ALA A 80 -1.03 13.80 -30.45
C ALA A 80 -2.17 12.76 -30.55
N ASP A 81 -2.45 12.04 -29.47
CA ASP A 81 -3.59 11.14 -29.34
C ASP A 81 -4.92 11.88 -29.08
N GLY A 82 -4.89 13.22 -29.07
CA GLY A 82 -6.08 14.07 -28.88
C GLY A 82 -6.55 14.20 -27.43
N LEU A 83 -5.73 13.77 -26.46
CA LEU A 83 -6.08 13.88 -25.04
C LEU A 83 -5.92 15.33 -24.57
N SER A 84 -6.97 15.89 -23.97
CA SER A 84 -6.96 17.21 -23.31
C SER A 84 -6.85 17.10 -21.77
N SER A 85 -6.94 15.89 -21.24
CA SER A 85 -6.77 15.55 -19.82
C SER A 85 -6.32 14.09 -19.70
N MET A 86 -5.74 13.72 -18.56
CA MET A 86 -5.35 12.32 -18.32
C MET A 86 -6.59 11.45 -18.15
N PRO A 87 -6.72 10.33 -18.88
CA PRO A 87 -7.79 9.36 -18.66
C PRO A 87 -7.76 8.84 -17.22
N PHE A 88 -8.92 8.75 -16.57
CA PHE A 88 -8.99 8.23 -15.21
C PHE A 88 -8.82 6.70 -15.14
N HIS A 89 -9.24 5.99 -16.20
CA HIS A 89 -9.14 4.54 -16.32
C HIS A 89 -8.73 4.12 -17.74
N GLY A 90 -8.22 2.89 -17.89
CA GLY A 90 -8.02 2.24 -19.19
C GLY A 90 -6.79 2.68 -19.99
N ASP A 91 -6.06 3.70 -19.53
CA ASP A 91 -4.79 4.13 -20.15
C ASP A 91 -3.62 3.88 -19.18
N PRO A 92 -2.64 3.02 -19.53
CA PRO A 92 -1.49 2.73 -18.67
C PRO A 92 -0.61 3.97 -18.42
N ARG A 93 -0.68 4.99 -19.28
CA ARG A 93 0.07 6.25 -19.11
C ARG A 93 -0.46 7.09 -17.94
N SER A 94 -1.67 6.81 -17.48
CA SER A 94 -2.26 7.41 -16.27
C SER A 94 -1.74 6.81 -14.98
N VAL A 95 -0.98 5.71 -15.04
CA VAL A 95 -0.49 4.99 -13.87
C VAL A 95 0.98 5.36 -13.62
N PRO A 96 1.32 6.06 -12.52
CA PRO A 96 2.70 6.24 -12.12
C PRO A 96 3.30 4.91 -11.65
N ILE A 97 4.64 4.79 -11.68
CA ILE A 97 5.33 3.58 -11.21
C ILE A 97 5.07 3.40 -9.71
N PRO A 98 4.45 2.30 -9.24
CA PRO A 98 4.12 2.11 -7.82
C PRO A 98 5.35 2.20 -6.90
N GLY A 99 5.28 3.04 -5.87
CA GLY A 99 6.39 3.21 -4.92
C GLY A 99 6.19 2.54 -3.55
N CYS A 100 5.01 2.00 -3.25
CA CYS A 100 4.68 1.46 -1.93
C CYS A 100 5.66 0.37 -1.45
N VAL A 101 5.91 -0.65 -2.28
CA VAL A 101 6.80 -1.77 -1.93
C VAL A 101 8.25 -1.31 -1.75
N ASP A 102 8.75 -0.46 -2.65
CA ASP A 102 10.08 0.17 -2.50
C ASP A 102 10.18 0.97 -1.20
N GLY A 103 9.08 1.64 -0.83
CA GLY A 103 8.95 2.34 0.44
C GLY A 103 9.08 1.40 1.65
N TRP A 104 8.40 0.26 1.64
CA TRP A 104 8.55 -0.77 2.68
C TRP A 104 9.97 -1.27 2.79
N LEU A 105 10.61 -1.63 1.66
CA LEU A 105 11.99 -2.10 1.63
C LEU A 105 12.97 -1.04 2.13
N ALA A 106 12.77 0.22 1.77
CA ALA A 106 13.60 1.33 2.24
C ALA A 106 13.46 1.57 3.76
N LEU A 107 12.24 1.49 4.30
CA LEU A 107 11.99 1.56 5.74
C LEU A 107 12.62 0.38 6.47
N HIS A 108 12.40 -0.83 5.99
CA HIS A 108 12.90 -2.08 6.59
C HIS A 108 14.43 -2.10 6.61
N LYS A 109 15.07 -1.80 5.48
CA LYS A 109 16.54 -1.72 5.40
C LYS A 109 17.15 -0.76 6.42
N ARG A 110 16.45 0.32 6.73
CA ARG A 110 16.98 1.39 7.60
C ARG A 110 16.63 1.22 9.07
N PHE A 111 15.44 0.71 9.37
CA PHE A 111 14.86 0.71 10.71
C PHE A 111 14.29 -0.64 11.13
N GLY A 112 14.22 -1.61 10.23
CA GLY A 112 13.69 -2.94 10.51
C GLY A 112 14.59 -3.75 11.43
N ARG A 113 13.99 -4.71 12.12
CA ARG A 113 14.66 -5.62 13.05
C ARG A 113 14.28 -7.07 12.82
N LEU A 114 13.04 -7.33 12.39
CA LEU A 114 12.58 -8.66 12.02
C LEU A 114 12.99 -9.00 10.59
N ASN A 115 12.94 -10.28 10.23
CA ASN A 115 13.04 -10.71 8.84
C ASN A 115 11.80 -10.24 8.07
N LEU A 116 11.97 -9.89 6.79
CA LEU A 116 10.87 -9.33 6.00
C LEU A 116 9.74 -10.34 5.82
N GLU A 117 10.06 -11.63 5.74
CA GLU A 117 9.10 -12.73 5.68
C GLU A 117 8.17 -12.71 6.90
N THR A 118 8.73 -12.52 8.10
CA THR A 118 7.96 -12.40 9.35
C THR A 118 7.09 -11.14 9.35
N VAL A 119 7.58 -10.03 8.80
CA VAL A 119 6.83 -8.77 8.73
C VAL A 119 5.62 -8.89 7.80
N LEU A 120 5.72 -9.69 6.74
CA LEU A 120 4.67 -9.84 5.72
C LEU A 120 3.74 -11.05 5.96
N GLU A 121 4.04 -11.89 6.94
CA GLU A 121 3.34 -13.16 7.19
C GLU A 121 1.82 -13.00 7.33
N ASP A 122 1.37 -12.07 8.17
CA ASP A 122 -0.07 -11.83 8.40
C ASP A 122 -0.80 -11.42 7.11
N ALA A 123 -0.16 -10.59 6.27
CA ALA A 123 -0.74 -10.16 5.00
C ALA A 123 -0.85 -11.32 3.99
N ILE A 124 0.17 -12.18 3.95
CA ILE A 124 0.19 -13.38 3.08
C ILE A 124 -0.91 -14.35 3.50
N LEU A 125 -1.06 -14.61 4.81
CA LEU A 125 -2.09 -15.49 5.35
C LEU A 125 -3.49 -14.96 5.04
N LEU A 126 -3.76 -13.68 5.32
CA LEU A 126 -5.07 -13.07 5.04
C LEU A 126 -5.39 -13.06 3.54
N ALA A 127 -4.40 -12.85 2.68
CA ALA A 127 -4.60 -12.91 1.23
C ALA A 127 -4.87 -14.34 0.72
N SER A 128 -4.28 -15.35 1.35
CA SER A 128 -4.37 -16.75 0.92
C SER A 128 -5.61 -17.45 1.48
N ASP A 129 -5.90 -17.23 2.75
CA ASP A 129 -6.96 -17.93 3.49
C ASP A 129 -8.27 -17.13 3.51
N GLY A 130 -8.22 -15.85 3.11
CA GLY A 130 -9.33 -14.92 3.14
C GLY A 130 -9.55 -14.26 4.50
N PHE A 131 -10.49 -13.31 4.53
CA PHE A 131 -10.82 -12.53 5.72
C PHE A 131 -12.23 -11.95 5.61
N PRO A 132 -12.88 -11.61 6.73
CA PRO A 132 -14.15 -10.90 6.69
C PRO A 132 -13.93 -9.44 6.24
N ILE A 133 -14.50 -9.09 5.08
CA ILE A 133 -14.40 -7.75 4.52
C ILE A 133 -15.10 -6.69 5.40
N GLY A 134 -14.48 -5.52 5.55
CA GLY A 134 -15.09 -4.40 6.24
C GLY A 134 -16.22 -3.75 5.44
N ALA A 135 -17.20 -3.14 6.11
CA ALA A 135 -18.37 -2.54 5.47
C ALA A 135 -18.02 -1.52 4.38
N GLU A 136 -17.04 -0.65 4.62
CA GLU A 136 -16.60 0.35 3.65
C GLU A 136 -15.97 -0.27 2.39
N CYS A 137 -15.14 -1.31 2.57
CA CYS A 137 -14.57 -2.04 1.44
C CYS A 137 -15.64 -2.79 0.66
N ALA A 138 -16.60 -3.41 1.34
CA ALA A 138 -17.73 -4.08 0.70
C ALA A 138 -18.63 -3.10 -0.08
N ASP A 139 -18.84 -1.91 0.45
CA ASP A 139 -19.57 -0.86 -0.25
C ASP A 139 -18.83 -0.37 -1.51
N ALA A 140 -17.49 -0.32 -1.45
CA ALA A 140 -16.64 0.08 -2.56
C ALA A 140 -16.59 -0.95 -3.70
N THR A 141 -16.84 -2.25 -3.45
CA THR A 141 -16.83 -3.27 -4.52
C THR A 141 -17.92 -3.04 -5.56
N ARG A 142 -19.01 -2.31 -5.22
CA ARG A 142 -20.04 -1.91 -6.19
C ARG A 142 -19.49 -1.08 -7.36
N ALA A 143 -18.37 -0.38 -7.17
CA ALA A 143 -17.71 0.34 -8.26
C ALA A 143 -17.11 -0.61 -9.32
N LEU A 144 -16.94 -1.89 -8.98
CA LEU A 144 -16.29 -2.89 -9.83
C LEU A 144 -17.26 -3.61 -10.78
N GLU A 145 -18.58 -3.40 -10.67
CA GLU A 145 -19.61 -4.08 -11.50
C GLU A 145 -19.38 -3.97 -13.02
N ARG A 146 -18.68 -2.91 -13.46
CA ARG A 146 -18.40 -2.63 -14.88
C ARG A 146 -16.92 -2.75 -15.24
N VAL A 147 -16.11 -3.23 -14.30
CA VAL A 147 -14.66 -3.40 -14.49
C VAL A 147 -14.43 -4.86 -14.92
N PRO A 148 -13.71 -5.13 -16.02
CA PRO A 148 -13.40 -6.50 -16.42
C PRO A 148 -12.55 -7.22 -15.37
N ASN A 149 -12.76 -8.55 -15.23
CA ASN A 149 -11.99 -9.43 -14.34
C ASN A 149 -12.11 -9.09 -12.84
N THR A 150 -13.30 -8.72 -12.38
CA THR A 150 -13.60 -8.42 -10.96
C THR A 150 -14.69 -9.33 -10.38
N ASP A 151 -15.02 -10.43 -11.07
CA ASP A 151 -16.10 -11.35 -10.68
C ASP A 151 -15.92 -11.90 -9.26
N ASP A 152 -14.67 -12.06 -8.81
CA ASP A 152 -14.31 -12.49 -7.45
C ASP A 152 -14.79 -11.54 -6.33
N TYR A 153 -15.18 -10.30 -6.66
CA TYR A 153 -15.68 -9.30 -5.70
C TYR A 153 -17.21 -9.21 -5.64
N LEU A 154 -17.93 -9.91 -6.53
CA LEU A 154 -19.38 -9.77 -6.73
C LEU A 154 -20.18 -10.98 -6.21
N HIS A 155 -19.50 -11.97 -5.63
CA HIS A 155 -20.04 -13.22 -5.08
C HIS A 155 -19.77 -13.35 -3.59
#